data_AF-A0A510XVX3-F1
#
_entry.id   AF-A0A510XVX3-F1
#
_cell.length_a   1.000
_cell.length_b   1.000
_cell.length_c   1.000
_cell.angle_alpha   90.00
_cell.angle_beta   90.00
_cell.angle_gamma   90.00
#
_symmetry.space_group_name_H-M   'P 1'
#
loop_
_entity.id
_entity.type
_entity.pdbx_description
1 polymer ?
#
loop_
_entity_poly.entity_id
_entity_poly.type
_entity_poly.pdbx_seq_one_letter_code
_entity_poly.pdbx_strand_id
1 'polypeptide(L)'
;MLKPLIYRLGSNPKLSLKRFFRGLALFVLAVIFITLGYYTHFSLQIIGVAILIPALFFAAWGYSGIFANRFSQVLKDMGLKNHDPDLWK
;
A
#
# COMPACT_ATOMS: atom_id res chain seq x y z
N MET A 1 -4.16 9.31 24.27
CA MET A 1 -4.56 7.89 24.05
C MET A 1 -4.32 7.43 22.59
N LEU A 2 -3.13 7.64 22.01
CA LEU A 2 -2.82 7.29 20.61
C LEU A 2 -2.19 5.89 20.43
N LYS A 3 -1.72 5.29 21.53
CA LYS A 3 -1.07 3.98 21.56
C LYS A 3 -1.92 2.81 21.00
N PRO A 4 -3.23 2.69 21.28
CA PRO A 4 -4.00 1.54 20.81
C PRO A 4 -4.32 1.60 19.30
N LEU A 5 -4.31 2.79 18.68
CA LEU A 5 -4.51 2.93 17.23
C LEU A 5 -3.29 2.43 16.43
N ILE A 6 -2.08 2.72 16.92
CA ILE A 6 -0.83 2.27 16.30
C ILE A 6 -0.70 0.74 16.44
N TYR A 7 -1.06 0.18 17.60
CA TYR A 7 -1.06 -1.26 17.84
C TYR A 7 -2.13 -2.00 17.00
N ARG A 8 -3.26 -1.34 16.70
CA ARG A 8 -4.29 -1.89 15.79
C ARG A 8 -3.97 -1.77 14.31
N LEU A 9 -3.12 -0.81 13.91
CA LEU A 9 -2.61 -0.70 12.54
C LEU A 9 -1.69 -1.88 12.17
N GLY A 10 -0.91 -2.39 13.13
CA GLY A 10 -0.05 -3.57 12.92
C GLY A 10 -0.77 -4.91 12.97
N SER A 11 -1.93 -5.01 13.63
CA SER A 11 -2.64 -6.28 13.88
C SER A 11 -3.81 -6.58 12.92
N ASN A 12 -4.18 -5.64 12.04
CA ASN A 12 -5.26 -5.85 11.05
C ASN A 12 -4.77 -5.67 9.61
N PRO A 13 -3.98 -6.63 9.07
CA PRO A 13 -3.52 -6.59 7.68
C PRO A 13 -4.68 -6.48 6.66
N LYS A 14 -5.87 -7.00 7.02
CA LYS A 14 -7.09 -6.95 6.18
C LYS A 14 -7.60 -5.52 5.91
N LEU A 15 -7.41 -4.58 6.83
CA LEU A 15 -7.93 -3.21 6.70
C LEU A 15 -7.07 -2.34 5.78
N SER A 16 -5.74 -2.47 5.83
CA SER A 16 -4.84 -1.82 4.87
C SER A 16 -4.95 -2.42 3.47
N LEU A 17 -5.15 -3.74 3.36
CA LEU A 17 -5.37 -4.40 2.07
C LEU A 17 -6.60 -3.84 1.34
N LYS A 18 -7.70 -3.65 2.07
CA LYS A 18 -8.95 -3.09 1.51
C LYS A 18 -8.77 -1.64 1.04
N ARG A 19 -7.96 -0.84 1.75
CA ARG A 19 -7.61 0.53 1.36
C ARG A 19 -6.69 0.57 0.13
N PHE A 20 -5.72 -0.34 0.05
CA PHE A 20 -4.86 -0.51 -1.12
C PHE A 20 -5.66 -0.83 -2.38
N PHE A 21 -6.55 -1.84 -2.34
CA PHE A 21 -7.39 -2.20 -3.49
C PHE A 21 -8.29 -1.05 -3.95
N ARG A 22 -8.81 -0.24 -3.02
CA ARG A 22 -9.61 0.95 -3.35
C ARG A 22 -8.76 2.04 -4.03
N GLY A 23 -7.54 2.27 -3.54
CA GLY A 23 -6.58 3.18 -4.18
C GLY A 23 -6.14 2.69 -5.56
N LEU A 24 -5.90 1.39 -5.72
CA LEU A 24 -5.53 0.75 -6.99
C LEU A 24 -6.67 0.86 -8.02
N ALA A 25 -7.92 0.65 -7.61
CA ALA A 25 -9.08 0.82 -8.49
C ALA A 25 -9.19 2.27 -8.99
N LEU A 26 -9.01 3.26 -8.09
CA LEU A 26 -8.98 4.67 -8.45
C LEU A 26 -7.80 5.01 -9.38
N PHE A 27 -6.64 4.40 -9.17
CA PHE A 27 -5.47 4.58 -10.02
C PHE A 27 -5.72 4.05 -11.44
N VAL A 28 -6.24 2.83 -11.58
CA VAL A 28 -6.61 2.26 -12.88
C VAL A 28 -7.62 3.14 -13.60
N LEU A 29 -8.62 3.65 -12.87
CA LEU A 29 -9.62 4.56 -13.41
C LEU A 29 -8.99 5.89 -13.87
N ALA A 30 -8.05 6.45 -13.11
CA ALA A 30 -7.31 7.65 -13.49
C ALA A 30 -6.48 7.42 -14.77
N VAL A 31 -5.78 6.28 -14.87
CA VAL A 31 -5.01 5.92 -16.07
C VAL A 31 -5.92 5.83 -17.30
N ILE A 32 -7.09 5.19 -17.18
CA ILE A 32 -8.08 5.12 -18.26
C ILE A 32 -8.49 6.52 -18.72
N PHE A 33 -8.79 7.43 -17.80
CA PHE A 33 -9.13 8.82 -18.13
C PHE A 33 -7.98 9.60 -18.78
N ILE A 34 -6.74 9.40 -18.31
CA ILE A 34 -5.55 10.00 -18.92
C ILE A 34 -5.36 9.49 -20.35
N THR A 35 -5.48 8.18 -20.57
CA THR A 35 -5.34 7.57 -21.89
C THR A 35 -6.45 8.03 -22.84
N LEU A 36 -7.70 8.06 -22.39
CA LEU A 36 -8.81 8.62 -23.17
C LEU A 36 -8.60 10.10 -23.49
N GLY A 37 -8.15 10.90 -22.53
CA GLY A 37 -7.85 12.31 -22.74
C GLY A 37 -6.70 12.55 -23.71
N TYR A 38 -5.69 11.68 -23.71
CA TYR A 38 -4.59 11.73 -24.67
C TYR A 38 -5.07 11.56 -26.12
N TYR A 39 -6.04 10.66 -26.36
CA TYR A 39 -6.55 10.38 -27.71
C TYR A 39 -7.70 11.29 -28.15
N THR A 40 -8.36 12.02 -27.24
CA THR A 40 -9.56 12.81 -27.56
C THR A 40 -9.37 14.29 -27.28
N HIS A 41 -9.29 14.67 -26.01
CA HIS A 41 -9.25 16.05 -25.57
C HIS A 41 -8.30 16.24 -24.39
N PHE A 42 -7.37 17.18 -24.53
CA PHE A 42 -6.41 17.56 -23.49
C PHE A 42 -7.06 17.88 -22.13
N SER A 43 -8.28 18.43 -22.13
CA SER A 43 -9.03 18.73 -20.90
C SER A 43 -9.33 17.48 -20.05
N LEU A 44 -9.61 16.33 -20.68
CA LEU A 44 -9.83 15.06 -19.97
C LEU A 44 -8.53 14.52 -19.38
N GLN A 45 -7.40 14.79 -20.03
CA GLN A 45 -6.07 14.41 -19.53
C GLN A 45 -5.72 15.16 -18.24
N ILE A 46 -6.03 16.46 -18.16
CA ILE A 46 -5.83 17.26 -16.93
C ILE A 46 -6.63 16.69 -15.76
N ILE A 47 -7.91 16.33 -16.00
CA ILE A 47 -8.78 15.72 -14.98
C ILE A 47 -8.19 14.38 -14.52
N GLY A 48 -7.73 13.56 -15.46
CA GLY A 48 -7.08 12.28 -15.15
C GLY A 48 -5.84 12.44 -14.28
N VAL A 49 -4.97 13.41 -14.58
CA VAL A 49 -3.77 13.71 -13.77
C VAL A 49 -4.14 14.24 -12.39
N ALA A 50 -5.16 15.10 -12.29
CA ALA A 50 -5.64 15.60 -10.99
C ALA A 50 -6.15 14.46 -10.09
N ILE A 51 -6.78 13.43 -10.66
CA ILE A 51 -7.23 12.22 -9.93
C ILE A 51 -6.06 11.27 -9.63
N LEU A 52 -5.04 11.23 -10.50
CA LEU A 52 -3.87 10.37 -10.34
C LEU A 52 -3.09 10.66 -9.06
N ILE A 53 -2.92 11.94 -8.71
CA ILE A 53 -2.17 12.38 -7.51
C ILE A 53 -2.74 11.76 -6.22
N PRO A 54 -4.04 11.95 -5.88
CA PRO A 54 -4.60 11.31 -4.70
C PRO A 54 -4.66 9.78 -4.84
N ALA A 55 -4.87 9.23 -6.04
CA ALA A 55 -4.86 7.78 -6.24
C ALA A 55 -3.51 7.15 -5.88
N LEU A 56 -2.41 7.77 -6.30
CA LEU A 56 -1.04 7.37 -5.94
C LEU A 56 -0.80 7.49 -4.43
N PHE A 57 -1.27 8.57 -3.80
CA PHE A 57 -1.17 8.73 -2.35
C PHE A 57 -1.87 7.59 -1.60
N PHE A 58 -3.12 7.26 -1.98
CA PHE A 58 -3.85 6.16 -1.36
C PHE A 58 -3.24 4.78 -1.66
N ALA A 59 -2.71 4.57 -2.87
CA ALA A 59 -2.03 3.33 -3.24
C ALA A 59 -0.73 3.15 -2.44
N ALA A 60 0.10 4.19 -2.33
CA ALA A 60 1.32 4.18 -1.52
C ALA A 60 1.01 3.97 -0.04
N TRP A 61 0.00 4.66 0.50
CA TRP A 61 -0.44 4.49 1.89
C TRP A 61 -0.95 3.05 2.17
N GLY A 62 -1.69 2.47 1.22
CA GLY A 62 -2.13 1.08 1.30
C GLY A 62 -0.97 0.07 1.22
N TYR A 63 -0.01 0.31 0.31
CA TYR A 63 1.18 -0.53 0.14
C TYR A 63 2.06 -0.54 1.39
N SER A 64 2.29 0.61 2.03
CA SER A 64 3.03 0.71 3.29
C SER A 64 2.44 -0.17 4.40
N GLY A 65 1.12 -0.37 4.40
CA GLY A 65 0.45 -1.29 5.34
C GLY A 65 0.70 -2.77 5.06
N ILE A 66 0.76 -3.18 3.78
CA ILE A 66 1.09 -4.56 3.38
C ILE A 66 2.59 -4.81 3.62
N PHE A 67 3.41 -3.83 3.26
CA PHE A 67 4.86 -3.86 3.46
C PHE A 67 5.19 -4.01 4.94
N ALA A 68 4.59 -3.24 5.84
CA ALA A 68 4.81 -3.38 7.28
C ALA A 68 4.50 -4.80 7.82
N ASN A 69 3.45 -5.45 7.30
CA ASN A 69 3.07 -6.80 7.70
C ASN A 69 4.00 -7.88 7.13
N ARG A 70 4.48 -7.75 5.89
CA ARG A 70 5.50 -8.69 5.35
C ARG A 70 6.88 -8.42 5.96
N PHE A 71 7.23 -7.16 6.19
CA PHE A 71 8.51 -6.77 6.79
C PHE A 71 8.61 -7.21 8.25
N SER A 72 7.51 -7.16 9.02
CA SER A 72 7.48 -7.70 10.37
C SER A 72 7.67 -9.22 10.42
N GLN A 73 7.15 -9.96 9.43
CA GLN A 73 7.40 -11.40 9.28
C GLN A 73 8.87 -11.66 8.94
N VAL A 74 9.43 -10.93 7.98
CA VAL A 74 10.87 -11.05 7.63
C VAL A 74 11.78 -10.72 8.81
N LEU A 75 11.48 -9.65 9.57
CA LEU A 75 12.22 -9.32 10.79
C LEU A 75 12.11 -10.42 11.86
N LYS A 76 10.91 -11.02 12.02
CA LYS A 76 10.68 -12.11 12.98
C LYS A 76 11.43 -13.38 12.58
N ASP A 77 11.44 -13.72 11.30
CA ASP A 77 12.20 -14.86 10.77
C ASP A 77 13.72 -14.62 10.90
N MET A 78 14.19 -13.39 10.67
CA MET A 78 15.60 -13.03 10.93
C MET A 78 15.97 -13.07 12.41
N GLY A 79 15.05 -12.70 13.31
CA GLY A 79 15.23 -12.79 14.76
C GLY A 79 15.28 -14.24 15.26
N LEU A 80 14.45 -15.13 14.71
CA LEU A 80 14.46 -16.57 15.03
C LEU A 80 15.76 -17.24 14.56
N LYS A 81 16.24 -16.92 13.36
CA LYS A 81 17.49 -17.50 12.83
C LYS A 81 18.75 -17.10 13.64
N ASN A 82 18.73 -15.96 14.32
CA ASN A 82 19.82 -15.53 15.21
C ASN A 82 19.76 -16.20 16.61
N HIS A 83 18.68 -16.92 16.91
CA HIS A 83 18.49 -17.66 18.16
C HIS A 83 18.31 -19.15 17.89
N ASP A 84 19.16 -19.72 17.01
CA ASP A 84 19.42 -21.15 16.96
C ASP A 84 20.64 -21.45 17.85
N PRO A 85 20.47 -21.86 19.12
CA PRO A 85 21.55 -22.35 19.97
C PRO A 85 22.07 -23.75 19.57
N ASP A 86 21.66 -24.27 18.40
CA ASP A 86 21.74 -25.69 18.08
C ASP A 86 22.93 -26.06 17.19
N LEU A 87 23.81 -25.10 16.86
CA LEU A 87 25.06 -25.35 16.11
C LEU A 87 26.18 -25.95 16.98
N TRP A 88 25.89 -26.32 18.24
CA TRP A 88 26.85 -26.94 19.17
C TRP A 88 26.31 -28.21 19.85
N LYS A 89 25.51 -29.02 19.14
CA LYS A 89 25.20 -30.40 19.56
C LYS A 89 25.85 -31.42 18.65
#